data_AF-A0A1V5J2W5-F1
#
_entry.id   AF-A0A1V5J2W5-F1
#
_cell.length_a   1.000
_cell.length_b   1.000
_cell.length_c   1.000
_cell.angle_alpha   90.00
_cell.angle_beta   90.00
_cell.angle_gamma   90.00
#
_symmetry.space_group_name_H-M   'P 1'
#
loop_
_entity.id
_entity.type
_entity.pdbx_description
1 polymer ?
#
loop_
_entity_poly.entity_id
_entity_poly.type
_entity_poly.pdbx_seq_one_letter_code
_entity_poly.pdbx_strand_id
1 'polypeptide(L)'
;MQHERHKWSALILAAVAAAVVLTTGAQFRQMHRDESIVPGPGVTQTRMLSDYFPALAGTTGDTEVYILDGEEPGATAFILGGTHPNEPAGLMAAVVLVERAQVKAGRLIVVPRGNRSGFTHNDPQEGSPQYFTLTASDGSTRTFRFGSRATNPLDQWPDPDTYINPSGQKLSGSENRNLNRAYPGRPDGTHTERVAYAIMELIRRENADVSVDLHEASPEYPVIHAMVAHERAEDLAAMTVMDLDMEDIRMRLEKSPPTFYGLSHREWGDHSDTMALLMETANPSQGRLRGRTDEALVLTGQDALYVRAAQLGRLYVPYDDSGHPLKERVGRHLSSLSALFRAMEFVGDGEPLVVEEIPSFDEVMANDVGYYLNPGPHRD
;
A
#
# COMPACT_ATOMS: atom_id res chain seq x y z
N MET A 1 20.92 53.96 -16.89
CA MET A 1 20.51 52.92 -17.88
C MET A 1 20.72 51.48 -17.37
N GLN A 2 21.87 51.11 -16.79
CA GLN A 2 22.07 49.78 -16.17
C GLN A 2 21.13 49.52 -14.97
N HIS A 3 20.95 50.49 -14.08
CA HIS A 3 20.08 50.35 -12.91
C HIS A 3 18.61 50.03 -13.27
N GLU A 4 18.06 50.65 -14.32
CA GLU A 4 16.72 50.34 -14.83
C GLU A 4 16.63 48.96 -15.48
N ARG A 5 17.69 48.50 -16.18
CA ARG A 5 17.75 47.12 -16.70
C ARG A 5 17.75 46.07 -15.59
N HIS A 6 18.41 46.34 -14.47
CA HIS A 6 18.41 45.43 -13.31
C HIS A 6 17.03 45.35 -12.65
N LYS A 7 16.28 46.46 -12.58
CA LYS A 7 14.88 46.47 -12.08
C LYS A 7 13.97 45.62 -12.95
N TRP A 8 14.02 45.78 -14.27
CA TRP A 8 13.23 44.96 -15.19
C TRP A 8 13.60 43.47 -15.13
N SER A 9 14.89 43.16 -15.04
CA SER A 9 15.35 41.77 -14.90
C SER A 9 14.84 41.16 -13.59
N ALA A 10 14.91 41.90 -12.47
CA ALA A 10 14.39 41.46 -11.19
C ALA A 10 12.86 41.25 -11.22
N LEU A 11 12.11 42.16 -11.85
CA LEU A 11 10.66 42.03 -12.01
C LEU A 11 10.29 40.80 -12.85
N ILE A 12 11.01 40.56 -13.96
CA ILE A 12 10.78 39.37 -14.80
C ILE A 12 11.09 38.10 -14.02
N LEU A 13 12.24 38.03 -13.32
CA LEU A 13 12.59 36.87 -12.50
C LEU A 13 11.59 36.63 -11.38
N ALA A 14 11.11 37.68 -10.71
CA ALA A 14 10.08 37.58 -9.68
C ALA A 14 8.75 37.09 -10.25
N ALA A 15 8.34 37.59 -11.44
CA ALA A 15 7.13 37.13 -12.11
C ALA A 15 7.23 35.67 -12.55
N VAL A 16 8.36 35.24 -13.09
CA VAL A 16 8.62 33.84 -13.46
C VAL A 16 8.62 32.96 -12.21
N ALA A 17 9.31 33.35 -11.15
CA ALA A 17 9.31 32.61 -9.89
C ALA A 17 7.90 32.49 -9.30
N ALA A 18 7.12 33.58 -9.31
CA ALA A 18 5.73 33.56 -8.86
C ALA A 18 4.86 32.64 -9.73
N ALA A 19 5.02 32.67 -11.05
CA ALA A 19 4.30 31.78 -11.95
C ALA A 19 4.65 30.31 -11.67
N VAL A 20 5.92 29.97 -11.47
CA VAL A 20 6.35 28.62 -11.09
C VAL A 20 5.72 28.23 -9.75
N VAL A 21 5.85 29.05 -8.70
CA VAL A 21 5.30 28.74 -7.37
C VAL A 21 3.78 28.56 -7.41
N LEU A 22 3.05 29.42 -8.12
CA LEU A 22 1.59 29.33 -8.21
C LEU A 22 1.15 28.10 -9.00
N THR A 23 1.83 27.77 -10.10
CA THR A 23 1.49 26.60 -10.92
C THR A 23 1.84 25.30 -10.23
N THR A 24 3.07 25.14 -9.72
CA THR A 24 3.47 23.93 -8.99
C THR A 24 2.71 23.80 -7.68
N GLY A 25 2.44 24.91 -6.97
CA GLY A 25 1.64 24.91 -5.76
C GLY A 25 0.19 24.47 -6.02
N ALA A 26 -0.44 24.95 -7.10
CA ALA A 26 -1.76 24.48 -7.50
C ALA A 26 -1.75 22.98 -7.86
N GLN A 27 -0.70 22.52 -8.55
CA GLN A 27 -0.52 21.13 -8.92
C GLN A 27 -0.35 20.21 -7.69
N PHE A 28 0.52 20.56 -6.73
CA PHE A 28 0.69 19.81 -5.48
C PHE A 28 -0.60 19.73 -4.67
N ARG A 29 -1.37 20.83 -4.61
CA ARG A 29 -2.67 20.84 -3.92
C ARG A 29 -3.70 19.89 -4.55
N GLN A 30 -3.52 19.45 -5.79
CA GLN A 30 -4.41 18.44 -6.37
C GLN A 30 -4.22 17.07 -5.71
N MET A 31 -3.02 16.73 -5.21
CA MET A 31 -2.77 15.45 -4.52
C MET A 31 -3.53 15.34 -3.18
N HIS A 32 -4.00 16.47 -2.65
CA HIS A 32 -4.80 16.50 -1.43
C HIS A 32 -6.26 16.08 -1.67
N ARG A 33 -6.65 15.82 -2.92
CA ARG A 33 -7.96 15.28 -3.28
C ARG A 33 -7.83 13.78 -3.47
N ASP A 34 -8.69 13.04 -2.79
CA ASP A 34 -8.68 11.59 -2.91
C ASP A 34 -9.18 11.14 -4.29
N GLU A 35 -8.56 10.08 -4.80
CA GLU A 35 -9.15 9.31 -5.88
C GLU A 35 -10.43 8.62 -5.42
N SER A 36 -11.41 8.53 -6.32
CA SER A 36 -12.63 7.77 -6.04
C SER A 36 -12.32 6.28 -6.14
N ILE A 37 -12.67 5.55 -5.08
CA ILE A 37 -12.83 4.10 -5.07
C ILE A 37 -14.33 3.84 -5.20
N VAL A 38 -14.74 2.99 -6.14
CA VAL A 38 -16.16 2.76 -6.47
C VAL A 38 -16.56 1.37 -5.97
N PRO A 39 -17.16 1.26 -4.78
CA PRO A 39 -17.44 -0.03 -4.14
C PRO A 39 -18.22 -0.97 -5.04
N GLY A 40 -17.81 -2.24 -5.06
CA GLY A 40 -18.50 -3.31 -5.77
C GLY A 40 -19.73 -3.80 -5.01
N PRO A 41 -20.49 -4.74 -5.59
CA PRO A 41 -21.70 -5.30 -4.98
C PRO A 41 -21.43 -6.09 -3.69
N GLY A 42 -20.19 -6.55 -3.45
CA GLY A 42 -19.82 -7.26 -2.23
C GLY A 42 -19.62 -6.36 -1.01
N VAL A 43 -19.53 -5.04 -1.17
CA VAL A 43 -19.38 -4.11 -0.05
C VAL A 43 -20.72 -3.89 0.63
N THR A 44 -20.85 -4.41 1.85
CA THR A 44 -22.06 -4.31 2.69
C THR A 44 -22.10 -3.03 3.50
N GLN A 45 -20.92 -2.54 3.92
CA GLN A 45 -20.79 -1.30 4.69
C GLN A 45 -19.49 -0.56 4.34
N THR A 46 -19.55 0.78 4.35
CA THR A 46 -18.38 1.65 4.38
C THR A 46 -18.38 2.42 5.70
N ARG A 47 -17.29 2.31 6.45
CA ARG A 47 -17.01 3.02 7.71
C ARG A 47 -15.83 3.96 7.51
N MET A 48 -15.56 4.78 8.52
CA MET A 48 -14.33 5.56 8.60
C MET A 48 -13.41 4.96 9.66
N LEU A 49 -12.09 5.09 9.50
CA LEU A 49 -11.12 4.65 10.51
C LEU A 49 -11.34 5.37 11.85
N SER A 50 -11.87 6.60 11.81
CA SER A 50 -12.31 7.34 12.98
C SER A 50 -13.47 6.71 13.75
N ASP A 51 -14.21 5.75 13.19
CA ASP A 51 -15.19 4.95 13.94
C ASP A 51 -14.50 4.05 14.99
N TYR A 52 -13.25 3.66 14.75
CA TYR A 52 -12.41 2.90 15.68
C TYR A 52 -11.59 3.81 16.61
N PHE A 53 -11.22 4.99 16.13
CA PHE A 53 -10.54 6.02 16.92
C PHE A 53 -11.00 7.45 16.58
N PRO A 54 -11.98 8.01 17.32
CA PRO A 54 -12.63 9.27 16.98
C PRO A 54 -11.71 10.49 16.83
N ALA A 55 -10.52 10.47 17.42
CA ALA A 55 -9.56 11.56 17.31
C ALA A 55 -8.96 11.72 15.90
N LEU A 56 -9.17 10.76 14.99
CA LEU A 56 -8.80 10.91 13.58
C LEU A 56 -9.83 11.70 12.78
N ALA A 57 -11.07 11.85 13.25
CA ALA A 57 -12.13 12.47 12.48
C ALA A 57 -11.73 13.87 11.96
N GLY A 58 -11.82 14.05 10.63
CA GLY A 58 -11.46 15.31 9.96
C GLY A 58 -9.95 15.56 9.80
N THR A 59 -9.08 14.62 10.22
CA THR A 59 -7.64 14.68 9.96
C THR A 59 -7.29 13.99 8.65
N THR A 60 -6.05 14.16 8.17
CA THR A 60 -5.56 13.46 6.97
C THR A 60 -5.27 11.97 7.18
N GLY A 61 -5.39 11.48 8.41
CA GLY A 61 -5.21 10.06 8.77
C GLY A 61 -6.53 9.29 8.83
N ASP A 62 -7.67 9.94 8.63
CA ASP A 62 -8.97 9.28 8.57
C ASP A 62 -9.25 8.77 7.15
N THR A 63 -9.52 7.47 7.02
CA THR A 63 -9.70 6.80 5.73
C THR A 63 -10.89 5.84 5.78
N GLU A 64 -11.44 5.54 4.61
CA GLU A 64 -12.52 4.58 4.46
C GLU A 64 -12.07 3.16 4.84
N VAL A 65 -12.97 2.46 5.54
CA VAL A 65 -12.89 1.03 5.89
C VAL A 65 -14.05 0.34 5.19
N TYR A 66 -13.75 -0.54 4.23
CA TYR A 66 -14.76 -1.29 3.48
C TYR A 66 -14.98 -2.64 4.14
N ILE A 67 -16.23 -2.98 4.42
CA ILE A 67 -16.63 -4.25 5.02
C ILE A 67 -17.45 -5.01 3.99
N LEU A 68 -17.07 -6.26 3.76
CA LEU A 68 -17.77 -7.23 2.93
C LEU A 68 -18.15 -8.41 3.83
N ASP A 69 -19.44 -8.58 4.10
CA ASP A 69 -19.96 -9.70 4.90
C ASP A 69 -20.50 -10.81 3.99
N GLY A 70 -20.16 -12.05 4.31
CA GLY A 70 -20.79 -13.23 3.75
C GLY A 70 -22.18 -13.48 4.32
N GLU A 71 -22.98 -14.27 3.60
CA GLU A 71 -24.28 -14.75 4.08
C GLU A 71 -24.10 -15.85 5.15
N GLU A 72 -23.00 -16.61 5.06
CA GLU A 72 -22.65 -17.68 5.99
C GLU A 72 -21.59 -17.22 7.02
N PRO A 73 -21.64 -17.73 8.27
CA PRO A 73 -20.62 -17.43 9.26
C PRO A 73 -19.26 -18.01 8.86
N GLY A 74 -18.19 -17.39 9.35
CA GLY A 74 -16.81 -17.81 9.09
C GLY A 74 -15.80 -16.77 9.57
N ALA A 75 -14.54 -16.98 9.22
CA ALA A 75 -13.43 -16.18 9.69
C ALA A 75 -13.46 -14.73 9.15
N THR A 76 -12.82 -13.83 9.89
CA THR A 76 -12.63 -12.42 9.52
C THR A 76 -11.20 -12.15 9.07
N ALA A 77 -11.02 -11.71 7.82
CA ALA A 77 -9.73 -11.23 7.32
C ALA A 77 -9.70 -9.70 7.22
N PHE A 78 -8.60 -9.08 7.66
CA PHE A 78 -8.30 -7.67 7.48
C PHE A 78 -7.14 -7.47 6.48
N ILE A 79 -7.37 -6.69 5.44
CA ILE A 79 -6.39 -6.40 4.39
C ILE A 79 -6.08 -4.89 4.38
N LEU A 80 -4.81 -4.55 4.55
CA LEU A 80 -4.30 -3.19 4.48
C LEU A 80 -3.49 -2.98 3.20
N GLY A 81 -3.90 -1.99 2.41
CA GLY A 81 -3.11 -1.43 1.31
C GLY A 81 -2.69 0.00 1.61
N GLY A 82 -1.73 0.52 0.84
CA GLY A 82 -1.36 1.93 0.92
C GLY A 82 -0.70 2.34 2.23
N THR A 83 -0.05 1.40 2.92
CA THR A 83 0.85 1.69 4.06
C THR A 83 1.98 2.63 3.62
N HIS A 84 2.55 2.36 2.44
CA HIS A 84 3.44 3.26 1.73
C HIS A 84 2.82 3.66 0.37
N PRO A 85 2.34 4.90 0.23
CA PRO A 85 1.75 5.42 -1.00
C PRO A 85 2.62 5.39 -2.28
N ASN A 86 3.91 5.12 -2.19
CA ASN A 86 4.80 4.87 -3.34
C ASN A 86 4.88 3.39 -3.75
N GLU A 87 4.05 2.53 -3.14
CA GLU A 87 3.90 1.09 -3.41
C GLU A 87 2.50 0.84 -4.02
N PRO A 88 2.32 1.15 -5.32
CA PRO A 88 1.01 1.11 -5.97
C PRO A 88 0.36 -0.28 -6.01
N ALA A 89 1.10 -1.39 -6.00
CA ALA A 89 0.48 -2.71 -6.15
C ALA A 89 -0.37 -3.10 -4.92
N GLY A 90 0.09 -2.79 -3.70
CA GLY A 90 -0.67 -3.03 -2.48
C GLY A 90 -1.97 -2.20 -2.44
N LEU A 91 -1.89 -0.92 -2.83
CA LEU A 91 -3.09 -0.07 -3.02
C LEU A 91 -4.04 -0.71 -4.05
N MET A 92 -3.54 -1.05 -5.23
CA MET A 92 -4.38 -1.50 -6.33
C MET A 92 -5.01 -2.86 -6.07
N ALA A 93 -4.32 -3.79 -5.40
CA ALA A 93 -4.90 -5.05 -4.97
C ALA A 93 -6.05 -4.82 -3.98
N ALA A 94 -5.86 -3.94 -2.99
CA ALA A 94 -6.93 -3.56 -2.06
C ALA A 94 -8.12 -2.89 -2.77
N VAL A 95 -7.88 -2.04 -3.76
CA VAL A 95 -8.95 -1.44 -4.59
C VAL A 95 -9.69 -2.53 -5.38
N VAL A 96 -8.99 -3.46 -6.04
CA VAL A 96 -9.64 -4.56 -6.77
C VAL A 96 -10.52 -5.39 -5.84
N LEU A 97 -10.09 -5.70 -4.62
CA LEU A 97 -10.92 -6.39 -3.64
C LEU A 97 -12.20 -5.59 -3.34
N VAL A 98 -12.08 -4.29 -3.05
CA VAL A 98 -13.24 -3.43 -2.76
C VAL A 98 -14.22 -3.34 -3.94
N GLU A 99 -13.71 -3.33 -5.17
CA GLU A 99 -14.54 -3.14 -6.37
C GLU A 99 -15.10 -4.44 -6.96
N ARG A 100 -14.53 -5.61 -6.61
CA ARG A 100 -14.89 -6.91 -7.20
C ARG A 100 -15.25 -8.01 -6.22
N ALA A 101 -14.54 -8.13 -5.11
CA ALA A 101 -14.68 -9.29 -4.23
C ALA A 101 -16.11 -9.42 -3.70
N GLN A 102 -16.58 -10.66 -3.57
CA GLN A 102 -17.86 -10.99 -2.97
C GLN A 102 -17.66 -12.10 -1.95
N VAL A 103 -18.01 -11.85 -0.70
CA VAL A 103 -17.84 -12.84 0.37
C VAL A 103 -19.08 -13.73 0.42
N LYS A 104 -18.88 -15.05 0.47
CA LYS A 104 -19.95 -16.04 0.68
C LYS A 104 -20.03 -16.49 2.14
N ALA A 105 -18.88 -16.81 2.73
CA ALA A 105 -18.75 -17.19 4.13
C ALA A 105 -17.66 -16.36 4.80
N GLY A 106 -17.92 -15.91 6.03
CA GLY A 106 -17.00 -15.08 6.81
C GLY A 106 -17.10 -13.59 6.50
N ARG A 107 -16.02 -12.86 6.76
CA ARG A 107 -15.95 -11.41 6.59
C ARG A 107 -14.60 -10.97 6.02
N LEU A 108 -14.63 -10.03 5.07
CA LEU A 108 -13.44 -9.35 4.55
C LEU A 108 -13.51 -7.86 4.87
N ILE A 109 -12.49 -7.33 5.53
CA ILE A 109 -12.34 -5.91 5.86
C ILE A 109 -11.15 -5.37 5.10
N VAL A 110 -11.33 -4.31 4.32
CA VAL A 110 -10.28 -3.76 3.44
C VAL A 110 -10.08 -2.27 3.71
N VAL A 111 -8.84 -1.86 3.92
CA VAL A 111 -8.43 -0.45 4.00
C VAL A 111 -7.38 -0.19 2.91
N PRO A 112 -7.77 0.41 1.76
CA PRO A 112 -6.83 0.64 0.65
C PRO A 112 -5.79 1.76 0.90
N ARG A 113 -6.06 2.66 1.86
CA ARG A 113 -5.27 3.89 2.11
C ARG A 113 -4.79 3.97 3.56
N GLY A 114 -3.99 2.99 3.99
CA GLY A 114 -3.46 2.90 5.35
C GLY A 114 -2.78 4.18 5.83
N ASN A 115 -1.91 4.77 5.00
CA ASN A 115 -1.30 6.08 5.25
C ASN A 115 -1.88 7.14 4.30
N ARG A 116 -3.17 7.49 4.47
CA ARG A 116 -3.86 8.48 3.63
C ARG A 116 -3.10 9.80 3.50
N SER A 117 -2.44 10.27 4.57
CA SER A 117 -1.60 11.48 4.52
C SER A 117 -0.44 11.37 3.52
N GLY A 118 0.23 10.23 3.43
CA GLY A 118 1.37 10.04 2.50
C GLY A 118 0.99 10.12 1.02
N PHE A 119 -0.30 9.94 0.66
CA PHE A 119 -0.78 10.14 -0.72
C PHE A 119 -0.81 11.62 -1.14
N THR A 120 -0.67 12.55 -0.19
CA THR A 120 -0.80 13.98 -0.47
C THR A 120 0.50 14.65 -0.90
N HIS A 121 1.60 13.89 -1.00
CA HIS A 121 2.89 14.40 -1.52
C HIS A 121 3.75 13.30 -2.12
N ASN A 122 4.89 13.68 -2.70
CA ASN A 122 5.96 12.76 -3.11
C ASN A 122 7.23 13.01 -2.31
N ASP A 123 8.16 12.05 -2.39
CA ASP A 123 9.50 12.21 -1.85
C ASP A 123 10.29 13.25 -2.67
N PRO A 124 10.92 14.24 -1.99
CA PRO A 124 11.69 15.25 -2.69
C PRO A 124 12.90 14.61 -3.38
N GLN A 125 13.25 15.14 -4.56
CA GLN A 125 14.42 14.72 -5.36
C GLN A 125 14.31 13.32 -6.03
N GLU A 126 13.22 12.59 -5.88
CA GLU A 126 13.02 11.29 -6.54
C GLU A 126 12.53 11.41 -8.00
N GLY A 127 11.99 12.59 -8.37
CA GLY A 127 11.39 12.84 -9.68
C GLY A 127 10.12 12.04 -9.95
N SER A 128 9.50 11.46 -8.91
CA SER A 128 8.33 10.59 -9.01
C SER A 128 7.15 11.26 -9.72
N PRO A 129 6.35 10.49 -10.46
CA PRO A 129 5.06 10.99 -10.95
C PRO A 129 4.15 11.30 -9.75
N GLN A 130 3.23 12.24 -9.91
CA GLN A 130 2.19 12.49 -8.90
C GLN A 130 1.03 11.49 -9.00
N TYR A 131 0.83 10.95 -10.21
CA TYR A 131 -0.29 10.07 -10.53
C TYR A 131 0.15 8.99 -11.51
N PHE A 132 -0.60 7.90 -11.53
CA PHE A 132 -0.59 6.91 -12.60
C PHE A 132 -2.01 6.60 -13.03
N THR A 133 -2.13 6.10 -14.25
CA THR A 133 -3.40 6.00 -14.97
C THR A 133 -3.63 4.60 -15.48
N LEU A 134 -4.84 4.09 -15.27
CA LEU A 134 -5.29 2.79 -15.72
C LEU A 134 -6.55 2.95 -16.58
N THR A 135 -6.69 2.08 -17.58
CA THR A 135 -7.88 2.03 -18.44
C THR A 135 -8.85 0.99 -17.91
N ALA A 136 -10.07 1.41 -17.59
CA ALA A 136 -11.15 0.55 -17.16
C ALA A 136 -11.71 -0.30 -18.31
N SER A 137 -12.50 -1.32 -17.98
CA SER A 137 -13.07 -2.26 -18.97
C SER A 137 -14.02 -1.61 -19.98
N ASP A 138 -14.61 -0.45 -19.65
CA ASP A 138 -15.44 0.35 -20.56
C ASP A 138 -14.65 1.37 -21.40
N GLY A 139 -13.31 1.37 -21.28
CA GLY A 139 -12.41 2.31 -21.94
C GLY A 139 -12.26 3.65 -21.22
N SER A 140 -12.96 3.86 -20.09
CA SER A 140 -12.76 5.05 -19.26
C SER A 140 -11.40 5.00 -18.54
N THR A 141 -10.97 6.17 -18.06
CA THR A 141 -9.68 6.32 -17.39
C THR A 141 -9.88 6.48 -15.88
N ARG A 142 -9.16 5.69 -15.09
CA ARG A 142 -9.03 5.83 -13.63
C ARG A 142 -7.62 6.32 -13.30
N THR A 143 -7.53 7.37 -12.50
CA THR A 143 -6.25 7.97 -12.08
C THR A 143 -6.08 7.82 -10.58
N PHE A 144 -4.91 7.33 -10.16
CA PHE A 144 -4.55 7.10 -8.77
C PHE A 144 -3.30 7.90 -8.41
N ARG A 145 -3.22 8.37 -7.16
CA ARG A 145 -2.03 9.08 -6.67
C ARG A 145 -0.87 8.11 -6.49
N PHE A 146 0.30 8.52 -6.96
CA PHE A 146 1.57 7.97 -6.51
C PHE A 146 2.08 8.90 -5.41
N GLY A 147 2.22 8.40 -4.18
CA GLY A 147 2.54 9.23 -3.01
C GLY A 147 3.99 9.11 -2.55
N SER A 148 4.20 9.33 -1.26
CA SER A 148 5.46 9.16 -0.54
C SER A 148 5.41 7.92 0.34
N ARG A 149 6.58 7.37 0.68
CA ARG A 149 6.70 6.34 1.71
C ARG A 149 6.19 6.80 3.08
N ALA A 150 6.32 8.09 3.39
CA ALA A 150 6.06 8.63 4.72
C ALA A 150 4.80 9.53 4.74
N THR A 151 4.22 9.69 5.92
CA THR A 151 3.21 10.71 6.22
C THR A 151 3.73 12.11 5.84
N ASN A 152 2.83 12.95 5.35
CA ASN A 152 3.17 14.29 4.87
C ASN A 152 3.75 15.13 6.02
N PRO A 153 4.93 15.75 5.85
CA PRO A 153 5.49 16.63 6.87
C PRO A 153 4.59 17.84 7.18
N LEU A 154 3.67 18.22 6.29
CA LEU A 154 2.68 19.26 6.60
C LEU A 154 1.65 18.83 7.65
N ASP A 155 1.41 17.53 7.78
CA ASP A 155 0.48 16.96 8.77
C ASP A 155 1.21 16.53 10.06
N GLN A 156 2.51 16.26 9.96
CA GLN A 156 3.35 15.86 11.08
C GLN A 156 4.73 16.51 10.99
N TRP A 157 4.95 17.56 11.78
CA TRP A 157 6.23 18.25 11.92
C TRP A 157 6.40 18.77 13.35
N PRO A 158 7.63 18.87 13.90
CA PRO A 158 8.90 18.44 13.32
C PRO A 158 9.21 16.95 13.50
N ASP A 159 10.11 16.43 12.67
CA ASP A 159 10.76 15.14 12.94
C ASP A 159 11.75 15.32 14.12
N PRO A 160 11.71 14.44 15.14
CA PRO A 160 12.68 14.50 16.24
C PRO A 160 14.07 14.08 15.76
N ASP A 161 15.14 14.34 16.52
CA ASP A 161 16.48 13.84 16.14
C ASP A 161 16.56 12.30 16.15
N THR A 162 15.89 11.68 17.12
CA THR A 162 15.76 10.23 17.27
C THR A 162 14.31 9.91 17.54
N TYR A 163 13.76 8.99 16.76
CA TYR A 163 12.43 8.46 17.00
C TYR A 163 12.52 7.25 17.92
N ILE A 164 11.71 7.23 18.98
CA ILE A 164 11.48 6.05 19.81
C ILE A 164 10.06 5.61 19.53
N ASN A 165 9.93 4.48 18.84
CA ASN A 165 8.61 3.94 18.49
C ASN A 165 7.85 3.47 19.75
N PRO A 166 6.56 3.15 19.65
CA PRO A 166 5.75 2.78 20.81
C PRO A 166 6.30 1.57 21.58
N SER A 167 6.98 0.67 20.89
CA SER A 167 7.63 -0.53 21.45
C SER A 167 9.07 -0.29 21.93
N GLY A 168 9.56 0.96 21.94
CA GLY A 168 10.83 1.35 22.54
C GLY A 168 12.06 1.22 21.63
N GLN A 169 11.91 0.85 20.36
CA GLN A 169 13.00 0.80 19.38
C GLN A 169 13.44 2.21 18.99
N LYS A 170 14.76 2.43 18.95
CA LYS A 170 15.37 3.68 18.49
C LYS A 170 15.61 3.65 16.99
N LEU A 171 15.09 4.64 16.29
CA LEU A 171 15.17 4.81 14.84
C LEU A 171 15.59 6.25 14.50
N SER A 172 15.94 6.48 13.23
CA SER A 172 16.13 7.84 12.74
C SER A 172 14.85 8.65 12.89
N GLY A 173 14.98 9.94 13.17
CA GLY A 173 13.88 10.88 13.35
C GLY A 173 12.75 10.80 12.33
N SER A 174 13.12 10.70 11.05
CA SER A 174 12.19 10.63 9.92
C SER A 174 11.29 9.39 9.93
N GLU A 175 11.69 8.30 10.60
CA GLU A 175 10.86 7.09 10.71
C GLU A 175 9.61 7.30 11.56
N ASN A 176 9.52 8.39 12.34
CA ASN A 176 8.29 8.80 13.02
C ASN A 176 7.12 9.01 12.04
N ARG A 177 7.41 9.32 10.76
CA ARG A 177 6.39 9.48 9.71
C ARG A 177 6.17 8.20 8.91
N ASN A 178 6.87 7.11 9.21
CA ASN A 178 6.71 5.83 8.56
C ASN A 178 5.65 5.01 9.32
N LEU A 179 4.49 4.76 8.69
CA LEU A 179 3.41 4.00 9.31
C LEU A 179 3.87 2.60 9.74
N ASN A 180 4.66 1.93 8.89
CA ASN A 180 5.24 0.62 9.19
C ASN A 180 6.49 0.72 10.10
N ARG A 181 6.60 1.77 10.93
CA ARG A 181 7.48 1.85 12.11
C ARG A 181 6.73 2.33 13.36
N ALA A 182 5.46 2.67 13.21
CA ALA A 182 4.65 3.33 14.22
C ALA A 182 3.74 2.37 14.97
N TYR A 183 3.67 1.08 14.61
CA TYR A 183 2.87 0.10 15.34
C TYR A 183 3.46 -0.23 16.72
N PRO A 184 2.63 -0.63 17.71
CA PRO A 184 1.15 -0.72 17.70
C PRO A 184 0.44 0.65 17.78
N GLY A 185 1.18 1.75 17.72
CA GLY A 185 0.65 3.11 17.82
C GLY A 185 0.53 3.62 19.24
N ARG A 186 0.22 4.92 19.35
CA ARG A 186 -0.09 5.61 20.61
C ARG A 186 -1.32 6.50 20.40
N PRO A 187 -2.36 6.42 21.25
CA PRO A 187 -3.56 7.24 21.11
C PRO A 187 -3.26 8.74 21.33
N ASP A 188 -2.26 9.05 22.15
CA ASP A 188 -1.75 10.40 22.42
C ASP A 188 -0.42 10.70 21.69
N GLY A 189 -0.07 9.88 20.70
CA GLY A 189 1.17 9.97 19.93
C GLY A 189 1.13 10.96 18.78
N THR A 190 2.12 10.82 17.89
CA THR A 190 2.19 11.59 16.65
C THR A 190 1.03 11.27 15.71
N HIS A 191 0.86 12.03 14.63
CA HIS A 191 -0.22 11.76 13.67
C HIS A 191 -0.17 10.31 13.15
N THR A 192 1.02 9.85 12.76
CA THR A 192 1.28 8.51 12.23
C THR A 192 1.02 7.43 13.29
N GLU A 193 1.44 7.67 14.54
CA GLU A 193 1.19 6.74 15.65
C GLU A 193 -0.30 6.61 16.00
N ARG A 194 -1.06 7.69 15.84
CA ARG A 194 -2.52 7.66 16.03
C ARG A 194 -3.23 6.88 14.93
N VAL A 195 -2.73 6.93 13.69
CA VAL A 195 -3.20 6.08 12.59
C VAL A 195 -2.88 4.61 12.87
N ALA A 196 -1.64 4.30 13.26
CA ALA A 196 -1.25 2.94 13.64
C ALA A 196 -2.11 2.39 14.79
N TYR A 197 -2.39 3.22 15.80
CA TYR A 197 -3.27 2.87 16.92
C TYR A 197 -4.70 2.57 16.45
N ALA A 198 -5.25 3.39 15.55
CA ALA A 198 -6.59 3.18 15.02
C ALA A 198 -6.72 1.89 14.20
N ILE A 199 -5.69 1.56 13.41
CA ILE A 199 -5.62 0.28 12.67
C ILE A 199 -5.58 -0.90 13.66
N MET A 200 -4.79 -0.80 14.73
CA MET A 200 -4.78 -1.82 15.79
C MET A 200 -6.14 -1.94 16.50
N GLU A 201 -6.84 -0.84 16.75
CA GLU A 201 -8.19 -0.86 17.30
C GLU A 201 -9.21 -1.49 16.34
N LEU A 202 -9.07 -1.27 15.04
CA LEU A 202 -9.87 -1.94 14.02
C LEU A 202 -9.66 -3.46 14.09
N ILE A 203 -8.41 -3.93 14.04
CA ILE A 203 -8.07 -5.35 14.14
C ILE A 203 -8.68 -5.98 15.39
N ARG A 204 -8.51 -5.33 16.56
CA ARG A 204 -9.02 -5.84 17.84
C ARG A 204 -10.54 -5.84 17.93
N ARG A 205 -11.21 -4.77 17.50
CA ARG A 205 -12.67 -4.63 17.68
C ARG A 205 -13.48 -5.42 16.66
N GLU A 206 -12.92 -5.65 15.47
CA GLU A 206 -13.51 -6.51 14.46
C GLU A 206 -13.13 -7.98 14.64
N ASN A 207 -12.26 -8.30 15.61
CA ASN A 207 -11.75 -9.64 15.89
C ASN A 207 -11.19 -10.31 14.61
N ALA A 208 -10.30 -9.61 13.91
CA ALA A 208 -9.72 -10.16 12.68
C ALA A 208 -8.85 -11.39 12.98
N ASP A 209 -9.25 -12.56 12.48
CA ASP A 209 -8.52 -13.82 12.62
C ASP A 209 -7.19 -13.78 11.86
N VAL A 210 -7.19 -13.15 10.68
CA VAL A 210 -5.99 -12.90 9.87
C VAL A 210 -5.90 -11.43 9.49
N SER A 211 -4.70 -10.87 9.55
CA SER A 211 -4.42 -9.51 9.10
C SER A 211 -3.22 -9.50 8.16
N VAL A 212 -3.39 -8.93 6.97
CA VAL A 212 -2.36 -8.86 5.93
C VAL A 212 -2.07 -7.42 5.53
N ASP A 213 -0.80 -7.03 5.63
CA ASP A 213 -0.30 -5.74 5.14
C ASP A 213 0.38 -5.92 3.77
N LEU A 214 -0.15 -5.28 2.73
CA LEU A 214 0.34 -5.41 1.36
C LEU A 214 1.40 -4.34 1.07
N HIS A 215 2.64 -4.79 0.86
CA HIS A 215 3.82 -3.96 0.59
C HIS A 215 4.47 -4.31 -0.74
N GLU A 216 5.37 -3.42 -1.15
CA GLU A 216 6.33 -3.71 -2.19
C GLU A 216 7.76 -3.33 -1.81
N ALA A 217 8.70 -4.09 -2.37
CA ALA A 217 10.12 -3.92 -2.14
C ALA A 217 10.87 -3.64 -3.45
N SER A 218 11.98 -2.92 -3.36
CA SER A 218 12.87 -2.70 -4.50
C SER A 218 13.54 -4.00 -4.95
N PRO A 219 13.82 -4.21 -6.26
CA PRO A 219 14.49 -5.40 -6.77
C PRO A 219 15.82 -5.77 -6.09
N GLU A 220 16.53 -4.79 -5.51
CA GLU A 220 17.77 -4.97 -4.75
C GLU A 220 17.60 -5.27 -3.25
N TYR A 221 16.37 -5.42 -2.75
CA TYR A 221 16.11 -5.73 -1.35
C TYR A 221 15.92 -7.25 -1.14
N PRO A 222 16.49 -7.87 -0.09
CA PRO A 222 16.46 -9.32 0.11
C PRO A 222 15.09 -9.89 0.50
N VAL A 223 14.17 -9.08 1.03
CA VAL A 223 12.82 -9.53 1.40
C VAL A 223 11.85 -8.99 0.35
N ILE A 224 11.71 -9.73 -0.74
CA ILE A 224 10.97 -9.36 -1.95
C ILE A 224 10.38 -10.63 -2.56
N HIS A 225 9.17 -10.55 -3.13
CA HIS A 225 8.38 -11.76 -3.45
C HIS A 225 8.33 -12.66 -2.21
N ALA A 226 7.92 -12.08 -1.09
CA ALA A 226 8.04 -12.70 0.22
C ALA A 226 6.78 -12.50 1.06
N MET A 227 6.50 -13.49 1.90
CA MET A 227 5.47 -13.45 2.93
C MET A 227 6.18 -13.48 4.29
N VAL A 228 6.14 -12.35 5.00
CA VAL A 228 6.71 -12.24 6.34
C VAL A 228 5.62 -12.55 7.35
N ALA A 229 5.79 -13.63 8.10
CA ALA A 229 4.77 -14.12 9.02
C ALA A 229 5.18 -13.96 10.49
N HIS A 230 4.27 -13.47 11.30
CA HIS A 230 4.32 -13.65 12.75
C HIS A 230 4.36 -15.15 13.10
N GLU A 231 4.98 -15.56 14.20
CA GLU A 231 5.06 -16.99 14.58
C GLU A 231 3.69 -17.67 14.70
N ARG A 232 2.64 -16.91 15.08
CA ARG A 232 1.25 -17.39 15.12
C ARG A 232 0.69 -17.71 13.73
N ALA A 233 1.21 -17.06 12.69
CA ALA A 233 0.77 -17.20 11.30
C ALA A 233 1.70 -18.10 10.47
N GLU A 234 2.72 -18.72 11.08
CA GLU A 234 3.77 -19.46 10.35
C GLU A 234 3.20 -20.66 9.57
N ASP A 235 2.31 -21.44 10.19
CA ASP A 235 1.66 -22.57 9.53
C ASP A 235 0.75 -22.12 8.37
N LEU A 236 -0.05 -21.06 8.59
CA LEU A 236 -0.89 -20.46 7.54
C LEU A 236 -0.05 -20.00 6.35
N ALA A 237 1.04 -19.28 6.64
CA ALA A 237 1.92 -18.73 5.62
C ALA A 237 2.65 -19.84 4.85
N ALA A 238 3.09 -20.91 5.53
CA ALA A 238 3.71 -22.06 4.88
C ALA A 238 2.75 -22.76 3.91
N MET A 239 1.51 -23.01 4.34
CA MET A 239 0.48 -23.60 3.47
C MET A 239 0.17 -22.70 2.28
N THR A 240 0.05 -21.39 2.51
CA THR A 240 -0.21 -20.41 1.45
C THR A 240 0.91 -20.41 0.41
N VAL A 241 2.17 -20.39 0.84
CA VAL A 241 3.33 -20.41 -0.08
C VAL A 241 3.40 -21.72 -0.88
N MET A 242 3.05 -22.86 -0.27
CA MET A 242 2.99 -24.14 -0.98
C MET A 242 1.91 -24.14 -2.07
N ASP A 243 0.73 -23.61 -1.78
CA ASP A 243 -0.37 -23.50 -2.76
C ASP A 243 0.02 -22.59 -3.94
N LEU A 244 0.67 -21.46 -3.66
CA LEU A 244 1.19 -20.56 -4.69
C LEU A 244 2.27 -21.19 -5.57
N ASP A 245 3.17 -22.00 -4.99
CA ASP A 245 4.19 -22.73 -5.76
C ASP A 245 3.55 -23.76 -6.71
N MET A 246 2.42 -24.36 -6.33
CA MET A 246 1.64 -25.23 -7.23
C MET A 246 1.02 -24.46 -8.42
N GLU A 247 0.77 -23.16 -8.24
CA GLU A 247 0.33 -22.23 -9.29
C GLU A 247 1.51 -21.55 -10.04
N ASP A 248 2.76 -21.98 -9.80
CA ASP A 248 4.01 -21.37 -10.32
C ASP A 248 4.21 -19.89 -9.91
N ILE A 249 3.55 -19.46 -8.84
CA ILE A 249 3.69 -18.12 -8.25
C ILE A 249 4.66 -18.19 -7.08
N ARG A 250 5.96 -18.05 -7.38
CA ARG A 250 6.98 -18.14 -6.33
C ARG A 250 6.94 -16.98 -5.35
N MET A 251 6.78 -17.32 -4.07
CA MET A 251 6.87 -16.44 -2.91
C MET A 251 7.79 -17.10 -1.87
N ARG A 252 8.70 -16.35 -1.25
CA ARG A 252 9.52 -16.82 -0.13
C ARG A 252 8.74 -16.70 1.18
N LEU A 253 8.84 -17.70 2.05
CA LEU A 253 8.39 -17.57 3.43
C LEU A 253 9.52 -16.97 4.28
N GLU A 254 9.22 -15.90 4.99
CA GLU A 254 10.14 -15.24 5.91
C GLU A 254 9.51 -15.18 7.30
N LYS A 255 10.29 -15.45 8.34
CA LYS A 255 9.81 -15.35 9.72
C LYS A 255 10.01 -13.94 10.24
N SER A 256 8.97 -13.35 10.82
CA SER A 256 9.03 -12.09 11.57
C SER A 256 9.98 -12.23 12.77
N PRO A 257 11.10 -11.51 12.83
CA PRO A 257 12.01 -11.60 13.97
C PRO A 257 11.35 -11.05 15.24
N PRO A 258 11.45 -11.70 16.41
CA PRO A 258 10.81 -11.23 17.66
C PRO A 258 11.25 -9.85 18.15
N THR A 259 12.36 -9.32 17.62
CA THR A 259 12.90 -7.99 17.97
C THR A 259 12.65 -6.93 16.90
N PHE A 260 11.90 -7.25 15.83
CA PHE A 260 11.57 -6.32 14.75
C PHE A 260 10.32 -5.49 15.09
N TYR A 261 10.46 -4.69 16.14
CA TYR A 261 9.41 -3.82 16.64
C TYR A 261 9.02 -2.72 15.63
N GLY A 262 7.81 -2.20 15.75
CA GLY A 262 7.24 -1.15 14.90
C GLY A 262 6.62 -1.62 13.59
N LEU A 263 6.81 -2.88 13.19
CA LEU A 263 6.34 -3.44 11.92
C LEU A 263 4.96 -4.09 12.07
N SER A 264 4.11 -4.01 11.05
CA SER A 264 2.78 -4.64 11.04
C SER A 264 2.84 -6.15 11.30
N HIS A 265 3.66 -6.89 10.54
CA HIS A 265 3.84 -8.34 10.69
C HIS A 265 4.45 -8.79 12.04
N ARG A 266 4.84 -7.84 12.90
CA ARG A 266 5.26 -8.11 14.28
C ARG A 266 4.21 -7.61 15.26
N GLU A 267 3.98 -6.31 15.27
CA GLU A 267 3.21 -5.63 16.31
C GLU A 267 1.73 -6.01 16.28
N TRP A 268 1.17 -6.34 15.11
CA TRP A 268 -0.23 -6.79 15.03
C TRP A 268 -0.42 -8.11 15.77
N GLY A 269 0.52 -9.05 15.63
CA GLY A 269 0.47 -10.34 16.33
C GLY A 269 0.81 -10.24 17.83
N ASP A 270 1.69 -9.32 18.23
CA ASP A 270 2.03 -9.10 19.65
C ASP A 270 0.91 -8.40 20.43
N HIS A 271 0.12 -7.56 19.75
CA HIS A 271 -0.86 -6.68 20.38
C HIS A 271 -2.31 -6.98 20.00
N SER A 272 -2.56 -8.15 19.38
CA SER A 272 -3.89 -8.71 19.13
C SER A 272 -3.80 -10.24 18.94
N ASP A 273 -4.95 -10.89 18.80
CA ASP A 273 -5.02 -12.34 18.53
C ASP A 273 -4.88 -12.70 17.05
N THR A 274 -4.79 -11.71 16.15
CA THR A 274 -4.72 -11.94 14.70
C THR A 274 -3.47 -12.73 14.29
N MET A 275 -3.62 -13.60 13.30
CA MET A 275 -2.49 -14.11 12.52
C MET A 275 -1.99 -12.99 11.62
N ALA A 276 -0.86 -12.38 11.96
CA ALA A 276 -0.32 -11.22 11.26
C ALA A 276 0.68 -11.61 10.16
N LEU A 277 0.46 -11.08 8.95
CA LEU A 277 1.33 -11.27 7.79
C LEU A 277 1.61 -9.95 7.09
N LEU A 278 2.75 -9.88 6.42
CA LEU A 278 3.05 -8.85 5.42
C LEU A 278 3.46 -9.56 4.13
N MET A 279 2.98 -9.08 2.99
CA MET A 279 3.32 -9.63 1.67
C MET A 279 4.04 -8.57 0.83
N GLU A 280 5.15 -8.96 0.20
CA GLU A 280 6.01 -8.09 -0.61
C GLU A 280 6.00 -8.51 -2.07
N THR A 281 5.74 -7.57 -2.99
CA THR A 281 5.99 -7.77 -4.44
C THR A 281 7.12 -6.86 -4.95
N ALA A 282 7.70 -7.15 -6.13
CA ALA A 282 8.87 -6.44 -6.61
C ALA A 282 8.50 -5.12 -7.32
N ASN A 283 8.77 -3.97 -6.70
CA ASN A 283 8.49 -2.64 -7.26
C ASN A 283 9.75 -1.95 -7.82
N PRO A 284 9.94 -1.91 -9.14
CA PRO A 284 11.09 -1.25 -9.75
C PRO A 284 11.14 0.26 -9.48
N SER A 285 10.00 0.91 -9.28
CA SER A 285 9.93 2.36 -9.06
C SER A 285 10.45 2.79 -7.67
N GLN A 286 10.67 1.85 -6.75
CA GLN A 286 11.16 2.13 -5.39
C GLN A 286 12.69 2.12 -5.28
N GLY A 287 13.38 1.25 -6.02
CA GLY A 287 14.81 0.99 -5.84
C GLY A 287 15.76 2.03 -6.44
N ARG A 288 16.95 2.17 -5.88
CA ARG A 288 17.97 3.18 -6.18
C ARG A 288 18.75 2.90 -7.46
N LEU A 289 18.66 1.68 -7.99
CA LEU A 289 19.36 1.27 -9.21
C LEU A 289 18.59 1.60 -10.50
N ARG A 290 17.35 2.08 -10.38
CA ARG A 290 16.47 2.44 -11.50
C ARG A 290 16.96 3.67 -12.28
N GLY A 291 16.48 3.81 -13.51
CA GLY A 291 16.60 5.01 -14.32
C GLY A 291 15.61 6.09 -13.90
N ARG A 292 14.83 6.58 -14.86
CA ARG A 292 13.85 7.65 -14.61
C ARG A 292 12.64 7.10 -13.86
N THR A 293 12.27 7.72 -12.75
CA THR A 293 11.00 7.46 -12.07
C THR A 293 9.86 8.18 -12.80
N ASP A 294 9.14 7.51 -13.68
CA ASP A 294 7.94 8.05 -14.32
C ASP A 294 6.78 7.04 -14.28
N GLU A 295 5.62 7.46 -14.79
CA GLU A 295 4.43 6.62 -14.85
C GLU A 295 4.68 5.32 -15.65
N ALA A 296 5.51 5.36 -16.69
CA ALA A 296 5.83 4.17 -17.47
C ALA A 296 6.58 3.15 -16.61
N LEU A 297 7.59 3.56 -15.84
CA LEU A 297 8.27 2.66 -14.90
C LEU A 297 7.31 2.08 -13.85
N VAL A 298 6.36 2.88 -13.36
CA VAL A 298 5.33 2.40 -12.43
C VAL A 298 4.43 1.34 -13.08
N LEU A 299 3.99 1.54 -14.32
CA LEU A 299 3.05 0.63 -14.97
C LEU A 299 3.71 -0.62 -15.54
N THR A 300 4.82 -0.46 -16.25
CA THR A 300 5.48 -1.55 -16.98
C THR A 300 6.57 -2.23 -16.17
N GLY A 301 7.15 -1.53 -15.19
CA GLY A 301 8.31 -2.04 -14.46
C GLY A 301 9.53 -2.29 -15.34
N GLN A 302 9.60 -1.73 -16.55
CA GLN A 302 10.73 -1.95 -17.47
C GLN A 302 11.81 -0.89 -17.27
N ASP A 303 13.05 -1.32 -17.07
CA ASP A 303 14.18 -0.40 -16.89
C ASP A 303 15.52 -1.06 -17.27
N ALA A 304 16.26 -0.40 -18.15
CA ALA A 304 17.53 -0.92 -18.65
C ALA A 304 18.64 -0.95 -17.59
N LEU A 305 18.59 -0.10 -16.56
CA LEU A 305 19.57 -0.13 -15.47
C LEU A 305 19.32 -1.33 -14.55
N TYR A 306 18.07 -1.73 -14.32
CA TYR A 306 17.79 -3.00 -13.62
C TYR A 306 18.21 -4.23 -14.43
N VAL A 307 17.99 -4.26 -15.75
CA VAL A 307 18.51 -5.34 -16.61
C VAL A 307 20.04 -5.46 -16.45
N ARG A 308 20.75 -4.32 -16.43
CA ARG A 308 22.19 -4.29 -16.18
C ARG A 308 22.55 -4.69 -14.75
N ALA A 309 21.78 -4.28 -13.75
CA ALA A 309 22.00 -4.65 -12.36
C ALA A 309 21.82 -6.16 -12.13
N ALA A 310 20.86 -6.79 -12.82
CA ALA A 310 20.64 -8.23 -12.82
C ALA A 310 21.85 -8.99 -13.37
N GLN A 311 22.40 -8.55 -14.52
CA GLN A 311 23.62 -9.11 -15.11
C GLN A 311 24.83 -9.01 -14.18
N LEU A 312 24.83 -8.05 -13.25
CA LEU A 312 25.87 -7.85 -12.24
C LEU A 312 25.58 -8.59 -10.92
N GLY A 313 24.50 -9.36 -10.83
CA GLY A 313 24.12 -10.10 -9.62
C GLY A 313 23.76 -9.20 -8.43
N ARG A 314 23.15 -8.03 -8.69
CA ARG A 314 22.82 -7.04 -7.66
C ARG A 314 21.37 -7.09 -7.18
N LEU A 315 20.55 -7.97 -7.75
CA LEU A 315 19.11 -8.07 -7.47
C LEU A 315 18.78 -9.39 -6.77
N TYR A 316 17.69 -9.40 -6.01
CA TYR A 316 17.16 -10.56 -5.30
C TYR A 316 15.91 -11.16 -5.97
N VAL A 317 15.54 -10.62 -7.12
CA VAL A 317 14.54 -11.17 -8.04
C VAL A 317 15.13 -11.26 -9.45
N PRO A 318 14.71 -12.27 -10.25
CA PRO A 318 15.02 -12.29 -11.68
C PRO A 318 14.48 -11.02 -12.34
N TYR A 319 15.29 -10.41 -13.20
CA TYR A 319 14.90 -9.19 -13.90
C TYR A 319 15.45 -9.20 -15.31
N ASP A 320 14.57 -9.07 -16.29
CA ASP A 320 14.88 -9.00 -17.71
C ASP A 320 14.11 -7.83 -18.37
N ASP A 321 14.09 -7.81 -19.71
CA ASP A 321 13.43 -6.75 -20.49
C ASP A 321 11.90 -6.70 -20.30
N SER A 322 11.28 -7.75 -19.74
CA SER A 322 9.87 -7.75 -19.40
C SER A 322 9.57 -6.92 -18.15
N GLY A 323 10.56 -6.76 -17.26
CA GLY A 323 10.42 -6.02 -16.01
C GLY A 323 9.47 -6.67 -15.01
N HIS A 324 8.98 -5.90 -14.05
CA HIS A 324 7.93 -6.30 -13.12
C HIS A 324 6.73 -5.36 -13.22
N PRO A 325 5.81 -5.57 -14.17
CA PRO A 325 4.70 -4.66 -14.42
C PRO A 325 3.70 -4.63 -13.26
N LEU A 326 2.95 -3.54 -13.14
CA LEU A 326 1.94 -3.37 -12.08
C LEU A 326 0.94 -4.54 -12.04
N LYS A 327 0.52 -5.06 -13.20
CA LYS A 327 -0.37 -6.22 -13.29
C LYS A 327 0.22 -7.50 -12.69
N GLU A 328 1.51 -7.75 -12.84
CA GLU A 328 2.17 -8.91 -12.21
C GLU A 328 2.13 -8.74 -10.69
N ARG A 329 2.48 -7.56 -10.20
CA ARG A 329 2.57 -7.24 -8.77
C ARG A 329 1.21 -7.31 -8.09
N VAL A 330 0.18 -6.74 -8.71
CA VAL A 330 -1.21 -6.84 -8.24
C VAL A 330 -1.71 -8.28 -8.31
N GLY A 331 -1.46 -9.00 -9.41
CA GLY A 331 -1.83 -10.40 -9.56
C GLY A 331 -1.21 -11.28 -8.46
N ARG A 332 0.08 -11.07 -8.13
CA ARG A 332 0.75 -11.77 -7.03
C ARG A 332 0.09 -11.53 -5.68
N HIS A 333 -0.28 -10.29 -5.36
CA HIS A 333 -1.00 -10.00 -4.12
C HIS A 333 -2.37 -10.68 -4.09
N LEU A 334 -3.16 -10.55 -5.16
CA LEU A 334 -4.50 -11.13 -5.23
C LEU A 334 -4.47 -12.66 -5.13
N SER A 335 -3.58 -13.32 -5.87
CA SER A 335 -3.40 -14.78 -5.76
C SER A 335 -2.90 -15.19 -4.39
N SER A 336 -1.97 -14.43 -3.78
CA SER A 336 -1.50 -14.72 -2.42
C SER A 336 -2.62 -14.63 -1.39
N LEU A 337 -3.52 -13.67 -1.54
CA LEU A 337 -4.71 -13.55 -0.68
C LEU A 337 -5.70 -14.68 -0.92
N SER A 338 -5.98 -15.04 -2.18
CA SER A 338 -6.86 -16.17 -2.51
C SER A 338 -6.33 -17.49 -1.95
N ALA A 339 -5.02 -17.76 -2.11
CA ALA A 339 -4.36 -18.92 -1.53
C ALA A 339 -4.42 -18.91 0.00
N LEU A 340 -4.22 -17.73 0.61
CA LEU A 340 -4.33 -17.56 2.05
C LEU A 340 -5.74 -17.86 2.55
N PHE A 341 -6.78 -17.34 1.89
CA PHE A 341 -8.17 -17.58 2.29
C PHE A 341 -8.54 -19.07 2.21
N ARG A 342 -8.05 -19.78 1.17
CA ARG A 342 -8.19 -21.25 1.10
C ARG A 342 -7.44 -21.95 2.23
N ALA A 343 -6.23 -21.50 2.56
CA ALA A 343 -5.41 -22.11 3.59
C ALA A 343 -6.00 -21.93 5.01
N MET A 344 -6.80 -20.89 5.25
CA MET A 344 -7.45 -20.63 6.54
C MET A 344 -8.35 -21.78 7.01
N GLU A 345 -8.99 -22.53 6.10
CA GLU A 345 -9.82 -23.70 6.46
C GLU A 345 -9.03 -24.82 7.16
N PHE A 346 -7.70 -24.82 7.03
CA PHE A 346 -6.83 -25.88 7.53
C PHE A 346 -6.00 -25.48 8.76
N VAL A 347 -6.13 -24.24 9.23
CA VAL A 347 -5.35 -23.69 10.36
C VAL A 347 -6.26 -22.95 11.35
N GLY A 348 -5.75 -22.69 12.56
CA GLY A 348 -6.54 -22.05 13.61
C GLY A 348 -7.77 -22.88 13.97
N ASP A 349 -8.93 -22.21 14.08
CA ASP A 349 -10.21 -22.86 14.37
C ASP A 349 -10.86 -23.52 13.13
N GLY A 350 -10.24 -23.38 11.94
CA GLY A 350 -10.73 -23.97 10.70
C GLY A 350 -12.03 -23.36 10.17
N GLU A 351 -12.33 -22.13 10.57
CA GLU A 351 -13.50 -21.41 10.05
C GLU A 351 -13.27 -20.97 8.61
N PRO A 352 -14.23 -21.20 7.70
CA PRO A 352 -14.04 -20.87 6.28
C PRO A 352 -14.09 -19.36 6.06
N LEU A 353 -13.28 -18.88 5.11
CA LEU A 353 -13.44 -17.57 4.49
C LEU A 353 -13.51 -17.79 2.98
N VAL A 354 -14.72 -17.68 2.42
CA VAL A 354 -14.96 -17.93 1.00
C VAL A 354 -15.19 -16.61 0.32
N VAL A 355 -14.21 -16.18 -0.49
CA VAL A 355 -14.27 -14.94 -1.26
C VAL A 355 -14.23 -15.25 -2.75
N GLU A 356 -15.27 -14.86 -3.45
CA GLU A 356 -15.45 -15.01 -4.90
C GLU A 356 -15.09 -13.72 -5.64
N GLU A 357 -15.01 -13.80 -6.97
CA GLU A 357 -14.77 -12.65 -7.88
C GLU A 357 -13.42 -11.94 -7.65
N ILE A 358 -12.47 -12.59 -6.99
CA ILE A 358 -11.06 -12.18 -7.01
C ILE A 358 -10.44 -12.73 -8.30
N PRO A 359 -9.91 -11.88 -9.19
CA PRO A 359 -9.31 -12.36 -10.43
C PRO A 359 -8.02 -13.13 -10.16
N SER A 360 -7.83 -14.22 -10.89
CA SER A 360 -6.61 -15.01 -10.85
C SER A 360 -5.41 -14.27 -11.46
N PHE A 361 -4.20 -14.76 -11.18
CA PHE A 361 -2.97 -14.20 -11.73
C PHE A 361 -3.00 -14.09 -13.27
N ASP A 362 -3.41 -15.17 -13.94
CA ASP A 362 -3.48 -15.22 -15.40
C ASP A 362 -4.50 -14.24 -15.98
N GLU A 363 -5.64 -14.09 -15.32
CA GLU A 363 -6.68 -13.14 -15.70
C GLU A 363 -6.19 -11.69 -15.58
N VAL A 364 -5.50 -11.34 -14.50
CA VAL A 364 -4.89 -10.00 -14.32
C VAL A 364 -3.78 -9.77 -15.35
N MET A 365 -2.97 -10.79 -15.64
CA MET A 365 -1.91 -10.71 -16.65
C MET A 365 -2.48 -10.50 -18.07
N ALA A 366 -3.63 -11.10 -18.36
CA ALA A 366 -4.33 -10.99 -19.65
C ALA A 366 -5.07 -9.66 -19.82
N ASN A 367 -5.80 -9.21 -18.79
CA ASN A 367 -6.74 -8.08 -18.91
C ASN A 367 -6.20 -6.75 -18.35
N ASP A 368 -5.06 -6.77 -17.66
CA ASP A 368 -4.52 -5.64 -16.90
C ASP A 368 -5.39 -5.27 -15.67
N VAL A 369 -4.81 -4.56 -14.70
CA VAL A 369 -5.47 -4.20 -13.44
C VAL A 369 -6.70 -3.33 -13.68
N GLY A 370 -6.60 -2.43 -14.66
CA GLY A 370 -7.65 -1.47 -14.99
C GLY A 370 -8.98 -2.15 -15.35
N TYR A 371 -8.96 -3.31 -16.02
CA TYR A 371 -10.17 -4.05 -16.38
C TYR A 371 -11.07 -4.38 -15.17
N TYR A 372 -10.44 -4.58 -14.01
CA TYR A 372 -11.12 -4.90 -12.76
C TYR A 372 -11.56 -3.67 -11.96
N LEU A 373 -11.40 -2.47 -12.51
CA LEU A 373 -11.93 -1.25 -11.91
C LEU A 373 -13.33 -0.96 -12.45
N ASN A 374 -14.24 -0.61 -11.55
CA ASN A 374 -15.53 -0.06 -11.91
C ASN A 374 -15.32 1.29 -12.63
N PRO A 375 -16.13 1.64 -13.64
CA PRO A 375 -16.05 2.94 -14.28
C PRO A 375 -16.09 4.07 -13.25
N GLY A 376 -15.19 5.04 -13.38
CA GLY A 376 -15.15 6.18 -12.47
C GLY A 376 -16.41 7.04 -12.63
N PRO A 377 -16.82 7.80 -11.59
CA PRO A 377 -17.86 8.80 -11.77
C PRO A 377 -17.42 9.77 -12.87
N HIS A 378 -18.30 10.08 -13.83
CA HIS A 378 -18.03 11.14 -14.80
C HIS A 378 -17.68 12.41 -14.02
N ARG A 379 -16.48 12.94 -14.23
CA ARG A 379 -16.10 14.25 -13.70
C ARG A 379 -16.91 15.29 -14.47
N ASP A 380 -17.99 15.78 -13.85
CA ASP A 380 -18.70 16.99 -14.30
C ASP A 380 -17.81 18.24 -14.24
#